data_AF-A0A6I2YAX9-F1
#
_entry.id   AF-A0A6I2YAX9-F1
#
_cell.length_a   1.000
_cell.length_b   1.000
_cell.length_c   1.000
_cell.angle_alpha   90.00
_cell.angle_beta   90.00
_cell.angle_gamma   90.00
#
_symmetry.space_group_name_H-M   'P 1'
#
loop_
_entity.id
_entity.type
_entity.pdbx_description
1 polymer ?
#
loop_
_entity_poly.entity_id
_entity_poly.type
_entity_poly.pdbx_seq_one_letter_code
_entity_poly.pdbx_strand_id
1 'polypeptide(L)'
;DLADRFASKLDEGEKLRGIGVREELGVPVLEDAIAWAVCSLKETLPGGDHRIVIGEVEALGSAEGRPLVWYGGTYGSLSDAERSTS
;
A
#
# COMPACT_ATOMS: atom_id res chain seq x y z
N ASP A 1 -2.61 12.71 1.15
CA ASP A 1 -2.39 12.94 2.59
C ASP A 1 -1.89 11.68 3.31
N LEU A 2 -2.53 10.52 3.13
CA LEU A 2 -2.15 9.25 3.75
C LEU A 2 -0.74 8.81 3.33
N ALA A 3 -0.46 8.82 2.02
CA ALA A 3 0.86 8.51 1.50
C ALA A 3 1.95 9.42 2.11
N ASP A 4 1.72 10.74 2.13
CA ASP A 4 2.66 11.72 2.69
C ASP A 4 2.87 11.53 4.20
N ARG A 5 1.79 11.21 4.93
CA ARG A 5 1.84 10.93 6.37
C ARG A 5 2.72 9.71 6.65
N PHE A 6 2.54 8.61 5.92
CA PHE A 6 3.33 7.39 6.11
C PHE A 6 4.78 7.53 5.61
N ALA A 7 5.04 8.41 4.64
CA ALA A 7 6.38 8.78 4.18
C ALA A 7 7.11 9.77 5.10
N SER A 8 6.40 10.42 6.03
CA SER A 8 6.98 11.36 6.99
C SER A 8 7.79 10.67 8.09
N LYS A 9 8.42 11.49 8.95
CA LYS A 9 9.20 11.08 10.12
C LYS A 9 8.39 10.87 11.41
N LEU A 10 7.06 10.96 11.33
CA LEU A 10 6.19 10.66 12.48
C LEU A 10 6.45 9.24 13.01
N ASP A 11 6.25 9.02 14.31
CA ASP A 11 6.33 7.67 14.86
C ASP A 11 5.14 6.80 14.41
N GLU A 12 5.23 5.49 14.62
CA GLU A 12 4.23 4.52 14.15
C GLU A 12 2.83 4.78 14.73
N GLY A 13 2.75 5.11 16.02
CA GLY A 13 1.47 5.40 16.69
C GLY A 13 0.86 6.71 16.20
N GLU A 14 1.70 7.72 15.97
CA GLU A 14 1.29 8.98 15.36
C GLU A 14 0.86 8.79 13.91
N LYS A 15 1.56 7.97 13.12
CA LYS A 15 1.17 7.67 11.73
C LYS A 15 -0.23 7.09 11.67
N LEU A 16 -0.59 6.18 12.59
CA LEU A 16 -1.89 5.52 12.63
C LEU A 16 -3.00 6.32 13.34
N ARG A 17 -2.65 7.37 14.10
CA ARG A 17 -3.62 8.14 14.89
C ARG A 17 -4.76 8.70 14.03
N GLY A 18 -5.98 8.24 14.33
CA GLY A 18 -7.22 8.69 13.67
C GLY A 18 -7.51 8.03 12.32
N ILE A 19 -6.76 6.99 11.96
CA ILE A 19 -6.97 6.22 10.72
C ILE A 19 -7.73 4.94 11.06
N GLY A 20 -8.78 4.64 10.29
CA GLY A 20 -9.51 3.39 10.39
C GLY A 20 -8.61 2.21 10.03
N VAL A 21 -8.38 1.33 10.99
CA VAL A 21 -7.61 0.10 10.81
C VAL A 21 -8.36 -1.07 11.40
N ARG A 22 -8.27 -2.19 10.70
CA ARG A 22 -8.71 -3.50 11.18
C ARG A 22 -7.50 -4.41 11.27
N GLU A 23 -7.59 -5.42 12.11
CA GLU A 23 -6.54 -6.43 12.21
C GLU A 23 -6.81 -7.55 11.19
N GLU A 24 -5.75 -8.00 10.51
CA GLU A 24 -5.73 -9.19 9.66
C GLU A 24 -4.52 -10.03 10.03
N LEU A 25 -4.73 -11.24 10.54
CA LEU A 25 -3.65 -12.13 11.00
C LEU A 25 -2.63 -11.44 11.94
N GLY A 26 -3.10 -10.54 12.82
CA GLY A 26 -2.24 -9.78 13.73
C GLY A 26 -1.54 -8.56 13.11
N VAL A 27 -1.84 -8.21 11.85
CA VAL A 27 -1.26 -7.07 11.13
C VAL A 27 -2.33 -5.99 10.90
N PRO A 28 -2.03 -4.70 11.16
CA PRO A 28 -2.98 -3.62 10.88
C PRO A 28 -3.15 -3.39 9.38
N VAL A 29 -4.38 -3.50 8.89
CA VAL A 29 -4.79 -3.21 7.52
C VAL A 29 -5.67 -1.95 7.54
N LEU A 30 -5.35 -1.00 6.66
CA LEU A 30 -6.13 0.22 6.45
C LEU A 30 -7.51 -0.15 5.90
N GLU A 31 -8.58 0.34 6.54
CA GLU A 31 -9.96 -0.02 6.16
C GLU A 31 -10.33 0.44 4.73
N ASP A 32 -9.85 1.62 4.33
CA ASP A 32 -10.16 2.23 3.03
C ASP A 32 -9.19 1.84 1.89
N ALA A 33 -8.33 0.83 2.11
CA ALA A 33 -7.41 0.36 1.08
C ALA A 33 -8.16 -0.43 -0.02
N ILE A 34 -8.01 -0.01 -1.28
CA ILE A 34 -8.61 -0.70 -2.43
C ILE A 34 -7.96 -2.07 -2.72
N ALA A 35 -6.77 -2.31 -2.17
CA ALA A 35 -6.08 -3.59 -2.19
C ALA A 35 -5.09 -3.66 -1.01
N TRP A 36 -4.95 -4.84 -0.43
CA TRP A 36 -4.00 -5.11 0.65
C TRP A 36 -3.55 -6.58 0.62
N ALA A 37 -2.38 -6.86 1.21
CA ALA A 37 -1.90 -8.21 1.43
C ALA A 37 -1.19 -8.29 2.79
N VAL A 38 -1.42 -9.37 3.52
CA VAL A 38 -0.62 -9.76 4.69
C VAL A 38 0.33 -10.86 4.27
N CYS A 39 1.61 -10.68 4.57
CA CYS A 39 2.65 -11.59 4.14
C CYS A 39 3.52 -12.04 5.33
N SER A 40 3.95 -13.30 5.31
CA SER A 40 5.08 -13.75 6.12
C SER A 40 6.40 -13.44 5.39
N LEU A 41 7.44 -13.07 6.14
CA LEU A 41 8.75 -12.75 5.57
C LEU A 41 9.42 -14.05 5.07
N LYS A 42 9.60 -14.17 3.76
CA LYS A 42 10.25 -15.34 3.15
C LYS A 42 11.75 -15.18 3.03
N GLU A 43 12.19 -14.05 2.49
CA GLU A 43 13.60 -13.78 2.21
C GLU A 43 13.86 -12.28 2.18
N THR A 44 15.10 -11.90 2.51
CA THR A 44 15.57 -10.53 2.35
C THR A 44 16.90 -10.48 1.63
N LEU A 45 16.90 -9.95 0.41
CA LEU A 45 18.07 -9.87 -0.47
C LEU A 45 18.77 -8.50 -0.39
N PRO A 46 20.09 -8.42 -0.66
CA PRO A 46 20.78 -7.15 -0.84
C PRO A 46 20.25 -6.34 -2.03
N GLY A 47 20.14 -5.01 -1.86
CA GLY A 47 19.67 -4.07 -2.90
C GLY A 47 20.48 -2.77 -2.93
N GLY A 48 21.77 -2.82 -2.59
CA GLY A 48 22.62 -1.63 -2.45
C GLY A 48 22.38 -0.91 -1.12
N ASP A 49 21.88 0.32 -1.19
CA ASP A 49 21.43 1.11 -0.04
C ASP A 49 20.04 0.71 0.48
N HIS A 50 19.37 -0.21 -0.23
CA HIS A 50 18.08 -0.79 0.14
C HIS A 50 18.16 -2.31 0.30
N ARG A 51 17.04 -2.89 0.75
CA ARG A 51 16.83 -4.34 0.82
C ARG A 51 15.62 -4.71 -0.03
N ILE A 52 15.70 -5.81 -0.76
CA ILE A 52 14.55 -6.40 -1.43
C ILE A 52 13.94 -7.41 -0.45
N VAL A 53 12.69 -7.19 -0.07
CA VAL A 53 11.95 -8.07 0.84
C VAL A 53 10.98 -8.92 0.03
N ILE A 54 11.09 -10.24 0.13
CA ILE A 54 10.18 -11.20 -0.48
C ILE A 54 9.23 -11.69 0.61
N GLY A 55 7.94 -11.42 0.44
CA GLY A 55 6.87 -11.90 1.32
C GLY A 55 6.07 -13.02 0.67
N GLU A 56 5.74 -14.05 1.44
CA GLU A 56 4.76 -15.09 1.07
C GLU A 56 3.38 -14.63 1.53
N VAL A 57 2.41 -14.56 0.61
CA VAL A 57 1.07 -14.00 0.89
C VAL A 57 0.25 -14.99 1.70
N GLU A 58 -0.18 -14.58 2.89
CA GLU A 58 -1.01 -15.37 3.81
C GLU A 58 -2.50 -15.00 3.69
N ALA A 59 -2.78 -13.72 3.42
CA ALA A 59 -4.13 -13.21 3.16
C ALA A 59 -4.06 -12.00 2.24
N LEU A 60 -5.09 -11.79 1.43
CA LEU A 60 -5.22 -10.61 0.59
C LEU A 60 -6.69 -10.23 0.39
N GLY A 61 -6.93 -8.97 0.03
CA GLY A 61 -8.26 -8.50 -0.31
C GLY A 61 -8.21 -7.31 -1.26
N SER A 62 -9.33 -7.06 -1.91
CA SER A 62 -9.52 -5.95 -2.83
C SER A 62 -10.92 -5.37 -2.70
N ALA A 63 -11.05 -4.12 -3.13
CA ALA A 63 -12.30 -3.41 -3.27
C ALA A 63 -12.27 -2.61 -4.58
N GLU A 64 -13.45 -2.24 -5.07
CA GLU A 64 -13.57 -1.31 -6.19
C GLU A 64 -12.96 0.05 -5.83
N GLY A 65 -12.27 0.67 -6.77
CA GLY A 65 -11.67 1.98 -6.58
C GLY A 65 -10.61 2.30 -7.61
N ARG A 66 -10.15 3.56 -7.61
CA ARG A 66 -9.08 4.01 -8.51
C ARG A 66 -7.75 4.07 -7.73
N PRO A 67 -6.68 3.41 -8.21
CA PRO A 67 -5.39 3.46 -7.54
C PRO A 67 -4.78 4.86 -7.59
N LEU A 68 -4.08 5.21 -6.52
CA LEU A 68 -3.23 6.39 -6.48
C LEU A 68 -1.98 6.13 -7.32
N VAL A 69 -1.71 6.99 -8.29
CA VAL A 69 -0.52 6.90 -9.16
C VAL A 69 0.51 7.91 -8.69
N TRP A 70 1.77 7.49 -8.59
CA TRP A 70 2.91 8.39 -8.42
C TRP A 70 3.73 8.41 -9.71
N TYR A 71 3.75 9.55 -10.39
CA TYR A 71 4.48 9.72 -11.65
C TYR A 71 4.99 11.16 -11.79
N GLY A 72 6.22 11.33 -12.26
CA GLY A 72 6.81 12.67 -12.47
C GLY A 72 6.93 13.51 -11.19
N GLY A 73 7.02 12.87 -10.02
CA GLY A 73 7.11 13.57 -8.73
C GLY A 73 5.78 14.13 -8.22
N THR A 74 4.64 13.71 -8.78
CA THR A 74 3.31 14.12 -8.33
C THR A 74 2.36 12.93 -8.22
N TYR A 75 1.33 13.08 -7.37
CA TYR A 75 0.21 12.15 -7.33
C TYR A 75 -0.79 12.43 -8.45
N GLY A 76 -1.40 11.36 -8.95
CA GLY A 76 -2.47 11.41 -9.94
C GLY A 76 -3.35 10.16 -9.89
N SER A 77 -4.24 10.05 -10.87
CA SER A 77 -5.11 8.89 -11.07
C SER A 77 -4.95 8.37 -12.50
N LEU A 78 -5.18 7.09 -12.70
CA LEU A 78 -5.37 6.56 -14.05
C LEU A 78 -6.65 7.17 -14.66
N SER A 79 -6.56 7.65 -15.89
CA SER A 79 -7.75 7.94 -16.69
C SER A 79 -8.39 6.62 -17.11
N ASP A 80 -9.71 6.60 -17.23
CA ASP A 80 -10.37 5.47 -17.87
C ASP A 80 -9.81 5.37 -19.30
N ALA A 81 -9.16 4.25 -19.63
CA ALA A 81 -8.81 3.99 -21.01
C ALA A 81 -10.13 3.88 -21.77
N GLU A 82 -10.34 4.72 -22.79
CA GLU A 82 -11.40 4.49 -23.76
C GLU A 82 -11.17 3.08 -24.31
N ARG A 83 -12.02 2.13 -23.90
CA ARG A 83 -12.11 0.85 -24.59
C ARG A 83 -12.61 1.18 -25.98
N SER A 84 -11.68 1.32 -26.93
CA SER A 84 -11.99 1.21 -28.34
C SER A 84 -12.53 -0.21 -28.55
N THR A 85 -13.85 -0.35 -28.41
CA THR A 85 -14.57 -1.51 -28.92
C THR A 85 -14.44 -1.44 -30.42
N SER A 86 -13.55 -2.28 -30.97
CA SER A 86 -13.54 -2.57 -32.39
C SER A 86 -14.68 -3.54 -32.75
#